data_AF-A0A1D2QVS4-F1
#
_entry.id   AF-A0A1D2QVS4-F1
#
_cell.length_a   1.000
_cell.length_b   1.000
_cell.length_c   1.000
_cell.angle_alpha   90.00
_cell.angle_beta   90.00
_cell.angle_gamma   90.00
#
_symmetry.space_group_name_H-M   'P 1'
#
loop_
_entity.id
_entity.type
_entity.pdbx_description
1 polymer ?
#
loop_
_entity_poly.entity_id
_entity_poly.type
_entity_poly.pdbx_seq_one_letter_code
_entity_poly.pdbx_strand_id
1 'polypeptide(L)'
;MMYKHFYHLTTFNNTLGILEKKVLIPGRGEYDEKQVCIADFLSQYLEDFGNVCFEFNFENLFAKNYIYPFDYEIEEQYFYLPDGFPAMPFWECEWQSERVEFEYNDINKMILFSNELHSEEIKSIADMLNHLDIAYKIMDFSELPEPDFEFFIRRYLKRKLMFTRQNEGNG
;
A
#
# COMPACT_ATOMS: atom_id res chain seq x y z
N MET A 1 14.55 6.80 11.11
CA MET A 1 13.78 7.30 9.94
C MET A 1 12.42 6.63 9.97
N MET A 2 11.40 7.38 10.40
CA MET A 2 10.00 6.96 10.51
C MET A 2 9.40 6.89 9.10
N TYR A 3 8.50 5.94 8.85
CA TYR A 3 7.77 5.87 7.58
C TYR A 3 6.98 7.17 7.40
N LYS A 4 6.95 7.69 6.17
CA LYS A 4 6.25 8.96 5.87
C LYS A 4 4.85 8.73 5.32
N HIS A 5 4.71 7.66 4.54
CA HIS A 5 3.52 7.39 3.76
C HIS A 5 3.14 5.92 3.87
N PHE A 6 1.84 5.69 3.78
CA PHE A 6 1.27 4.39 3.50
C PHE A 6 0.63 4.42 2.13
N TYR A 7 0.75 3.31 1.41
CA TYR A 7 0.27 3.14 0.05
C TYR A 7 -0.74 2.00 0.04
N HIS A 8 -1.91 2.23 -0.53
CA HIS A 8 -2.88 1.17 -0.78
C HIS A 8 -3.25 1.18 -2.26
N LEU A 9 -3.06 0.05 -2.93
CA LEU A 9 -3.43 -0.10 -4.33
C LEU A 9 -4.84 -0.66 -4.45
N THR A 10 -5.53 -0.18 -5.49
CA THR A 10 -6.87 -0.62 -5.84
C THR A 10 -7.15 -0.34 -7.30
N THR A 11 -8.37 -0.63 -7.74
CA THR A 11 -8.81 -0.38 -9.11
C THR A 11 -9.69 0.87 -9.19
N PHE A 12 -9.76 1.50 -10.37
CA PHE A 12 -10.71 2.58 -10.65
C PHE A 12 -12.15 2.24 -10.22
N ASN A 13 -12.58 0.99 -10.41
CA ASN A 13 -13.92 0.52 -10.04
C ASN A 13 -14.20 0.58 -8.53
N ASN A 14 -13.18 0.38 -7.70
CA ASN A 14 -13.32 0.38 -6.24
C ASN A 14 -13.17 1.79 -5.65
N THR A 15 -12.45 2.67 -6.34
CA THR A 15 -12.05 3.99 -5.84
C THR A 15 -13.22 4.84 -5.35
N LEU A 16 -14.31 4.91 -6.12
CA LEU A 16 -15.47 5.71 -5.74
C LEU A 16 -16.09 5.21 -4.42
N GLY A 17 -16.31 3.89 -4.32
CA GLY A 17 -16.87 3.28 -3.12
C GLY A 17 -15.97 3.46 -1.89
N ILE A 18 -14.65 3.42 -2.07
CA ILE A 18 -13.67 3.70 -1.01
C ILE A 18 -13.76 5.16 -0.56
N LEU A 19 -13.80 6.13 -1.48
CA LEU A 19 -13.87 7.55 -1.14
C LEU A 19 -15.21 7.97 -0.53
N GLU A 20 -16.32 7.37 -0.97
CA GLU A 20 -17.65 7.64 -0.40
C GLU A 20 -17.77 7.11 1.02
N LYS A 21 -17.32 5.86 1.25
CA LYS A 21 -17.43 5.21 2.56
C LYS A 21 -16.28 5.56 3.51
N LYS A 22 -15.21 6.14 2.97
CA LYS A 22 -13.97 6.48 3.66
C LYS A 22 -13.38 5.31 4.47
N VAL A 23 -13.41 4.14 3.85
CA VAL A 23 -12.97 2.91 4.47
C VAL A 23 -12.33 1.99 3.44
N LEU A 24 -11.20 1.40 3.81
CA LEU A 24 -10.64 0.22 3.16
C LEU A 24 -11.11 -1.00 3.93
N ILE A 25 -11.70 -1.94 3.20
CA ILE A 25 -12.04 -3.27 3.70
C ILE A 25 -11.36 -4.29 2.79
N PRO A 26 -11.06 -5.49 3.31
CA PRO A 26 -10.43 -6.52 2.50
C PRO A 26 -11.25 -6.81 1.23
N GLY A 27 -10.57 -7.08 0.13
CA GLY A 27 -11.20 -7.39 -1.14
C GLY A 27 -12.03 -8.68 -1.05
N ARG A 28 -13.13 -8.76 -1.81
CA ARG A 28 -13.85 -10.03 -2.04
C ARG A 28 -13.30 -10.73 -3.29
N GLY A 29 -12.01 -11.00 -3.32
CA GLY A 29 -11.33 -11.71 -4.43
C GLY A 29 -11.41 -13.23 -4.30
N GLU A 30 -10.90 -13.96 -5.30
CA GLU A 30 -10.74 -15.43 -5.23
C GLU A 30 -9.72 -15.85 -4.15
N TYR A 31 -8.77 -14.96 -3.87
CA TYR A 31 -7.95 -15.02 -2.67
C TYR A 31 -8.76 -14.36 -1.56
N ASP A 32 -9.14 -15.16 -0.58
CA ASP A 32 -9.92 -14.79 0.59
C ASP A 32 -9.06 -13.89 1.51
N GLU A 33 -8.69 -12.71 1.02
CA GLU A 33 -7.90 -11.72 1.74
C GLU A 33 -8.73 -11.26 2.94
N LYS A 34 -8.31 -11.70 4.13
CA LYS A 34 -8.98 -11.33 5.39
C LYS A 34 -8.56 -9.94 5.88
N GLN A 35 -7.64 -9.30 5.17
CA GLN A 35 -6.92 -8.13 5.63
C GLN A 35 -6.75 -7.12 4.49
N VAL A 36 -6.77 -5.84 4.82
CA VAL A 36 -6.33 -4.73 3.97
C VAL A 36 -4.82 -4.74 3.91
N CYS A 37 -4.26 -4.84 2.70
CA CYS A 37 -2.82 -4.72 2.48
C CYS A 37 -2.43 -3.25 2.28
N ILE A 38 -1.36 -2.85 2.96
CA ILE A 38 -0.79 -1.51 2.93
C ILE A 38 0.71 -1.63 2.75
N ALA A 39 1.22 -0.96 1.72
CA ALA A 39 2.64 -0.84 1.48
C ALA A 39 3.23 0.40 2.14
N ASP A 40 4.49 0.28 2.57
CA ASP A 40 5.27 1.42 3.08
C ASP A 40 6.31 1.95 2.07
N PHE A 41 6.25 1.40 0.85
CA PHE A 41 7.07 1.74 -0.30
C PHE A 41 6.31 1.44 -1.59
N LEU A 42 6.49 2.28 -2.61
CA LEU A 42 5.84 2.11 -3.91
C LEU A 42 6.91 1.70 -4.93
N SER A 43 6.69 0.60 -5.65
CA SER A 43 7.64 0.00 -6.60
C SER A 43 6.97 -0.50 -7.87
N GLN A 44 7.75 -0.72 -8.93
CA GLN A 44 7.21 -1.23 -10.20
C GLN A 44 6.53 -2.60 -10.10
N TYR A 45 6.88 -3.41 -9.10
CA TYR A 45 6.30 -4.74 -8.88
C TYR A 45 4.85 -4.71 -8.40
N LEU A 46 4.30 -3.51 -8.22
CA LEU A 46 2.92 -3.28 -7.82
C LEU A 46 1.94 -3.18 -9.00
N GLU A 47 2.43 -3.25 -10.24
CA GLU A 47 1.62 -3.09 -11.47
C GLU A 47 0.43 -4.06 -11.55
N ASP A 48 0.60 -5.30 -11.10
CA ASP A 48 -0.44 -6.33 -11.17
C ASP A 48 -1.58 -6.14 -10.15
N PHE A 49 -1.44 -5.21 -9.20
CA PHE A 49 -2.33 -5.12 -8.04
C PHE A 49 -3.39 -4.02 -8.12
N GLY A 50 -3.24 -3.08 -9.04
CA GLY A 50 -4.25 -2.05 -9.25
C GLY A 50 -3.73 -0.82 -9.98
N ASN A 51 -4.64 -0.03 -10.54
CA ASN A 51 -4.33 1.18 -11.31
C ASN A 51 -4.61 2.49 -10.55
N VAL A 52 -4.96 2.41 -9.28
CA VAL A 52 -5.12 3.56 -8.39
C VAL A 52 -4.38 3.28 -7.08
N CYS A 53 -3.55 4.22 -6.63
CA CYS A 53 -2.89 4.15 -5.34
C CYS A 53 -3.26 5.33 -4.46
N PHE A 54 -3.71 5.03 -3.25
CA PHE A 54 -3.91 6.01 -2.19
C PHE A 54 -2.60 6.21 -1.43
N GLU A 55 -2.04 7.42 -1.46
CA GLU A 55 -0.93 7.79 -0.58
C GLU A 55 -1.48 8.47 0.68
N PHE A 56 -1.47 7.74 1.79
CA PHE A 56 -1.92 8.23 3.09
C PHE A 56 -0.77 8.82 3.91
N ASN A 57 -1.12 9.73 4.81
CA ASN A 57 -0.25 10.14 5.91
C ASN A 57 -0.08 8.96 6.88
N PHE A 58 1.17 8.48 7.03
CA PHE A 58 1.48 7.33 7.88
C PHE A 58 1.05 7.55 9.33
N GLU A 59 1.43 8.69 9.93
CA GLU A 59 1.18 8.97 11.35
C GLU A 59 -0.32 9.01 11.65
N ASN A 60 -1.09 9.71 10.82
CA ASN A 60 -2.54 9.83 10.99
C ASN A 60 -3.22 8.47 10.87
N LEU A 61 -2.91 7.71 9.82
CA LEU A 61 -3.57 6.45 9.55
C LEU A 61 -3.24 5.41 10.62
N PHE A 62 -1.96 5.35 11.02
CA PHE A 62 -1.47 4.43 12.06
C PHE A 62 -2.02 4.77 13.45
N ALA A 63 -2.22 6.04 13.77
CA ALA A 63 -2.80 6.44 15.05
C ALA A 63 -4.30 6.10 15.18
N LYS A 64 -5.02 6.02 14.05
CA LYS A 64 -6.47 5.76 14.02
C LYS A 64 -6.83 4.28 13.88
N ASN A 65 -5.93 3.49 13.31
CA ASN A 65 -6.23 2.11 12.90
C ASN A 65 -5.26 1.11 13.54
N TYR A 66 -5.73 -0.10 13.79
CA TYR A 66 -4.87 -1.19 14.23
C TYR A 66 -4.13 -1.76 13.02
N ILE A 67 -3.00 -1.12 12.68
CA ILE A 67 -2.12 -1.50 11.57
C ILE A 67 -0.89 -2.19 12.15
N TYR A 68 -0.59 -3.39 11.67
CA TYR A 68 0.52 -4.20 12.15
C TYR A 68 1.31 -4.78 10.99
N PRO A 69 2.62 -5.04 11.15
CA PRO A 69 3.41 -5.58 10.06
C PRO A 69 2.87 -6.94 9.65
N PHE A 70 2.82 -7.20 8.36
CA PHE A 70 2.47 -8.52 7.86
C PHE A 70 3.54 -9.52 8.27
N ASP A 71 3.11 -10.65 8.82
CA ASP A 71 4.00 -11.74 9.18
C ASP A 71 4.12 -12.69 8.01
N TYR A 72 5.04 -12.37 7.10
CA TYR A 72 5.54 -13.36 6.18
C TYR A 72 6.18 -14.44 7.06
N GLU A 73 5.65 -15.66 7.06
CA GLU A 73 6.31 -16.82 7.67
C GLU A 73 7.57 -17.15 6.87
N ILE A 74 8.59 -16.29 6.96
CA ILE A 74 9.86 -16.45 6.25
C ILE A 74 10.68 -17.47 7.01
N GLU A 75 10.73 -18.71 6.52
CA GLU A 75 11.74 -19.65 7.01
C GLU A 75 13.14 -19.12 6.64
N GLU A 76 14.10 -19.18 7.57
CA GLU A 76 15.45 -18.61 7.40
C GLU A 76 16.16 -19.11 6.12
N GLN A 77 15.83 -20.30 5.64
CA GLN A 77 16.32 -20.86 4.38
C GLN A 77 15.88 -20.11 3.11
N TYR A 78 14.75 -19.41 3.13
CA TYR A 78 14.24 -18.66 1.98
C TYR A 78 14.96 -17.33 1.75
N PHE A 79 15.73 -16.85 2.75
CA PHE A 79 16.62 -15.70 2.56
C PHE A 79 17.81 -16.01 1.62
N TYR A 80 18.13 -17.29 1.41
CA TYR A 80 19.38 -17.74 0.77
C TYR A 80 19.16 -18.90 -0.21
N LEU A 81 18.07 -18.90 -0.98
CA LEU A 81 17.83 -19.98 -1.97
C LEU A 81 19.02 -20.10 -2.96
N PRO A 82 19.54 -21.32 -3.23
CA PRO A 82 20.75 -21.52 -4.04
C PRO A 82 20.67 -21.10 -5.51
N ASP A 83 19.46 -20.93 -6.03
CA ASP A 83 19.14 -20.52 -7.41
C ASP A 83 18.82 -19.01 -7.53
N GLY A 84 18.88 -18.27 -6.41
CA GLY A 84 18.70 -16.82 -6.38
C GLY A 84 17.27 -16.36 -6.66
N PHE A 85 16.28 -17.25 -6.68
CA PHE A 85 14.88 -16.89 -6.90
C PHE A 85 14.12 -16.89 -5.56
N PRO A 86 13.72 -15.73 -5.02
CA PRO A 86 12.97 -15.72 -3.79
C PRO A 86 11.50 -16.07 -4.06
N ALA A 87 10.95 -17.06 -3.35
CA ALA A 87 9.51 -17.23 -3.22
C ALA A 87 8.97 -16.07 -2.36
N MET A 88 8.79 -14.89 -2.96
CA MET A 88 8.56 -13.66 -2.21
C MET A 88 7.36 -12.87 -2.74
N PRO A 89 6.17 -12.98 -2.12
CA PRO A 89 5.02 -12.12 -2.37
C PRO A 89 5.04 -10.85 -1.48
N PHE A 90 6.19 -10.17 -1.38
CA PHE A 90 6.43 -9.09 -0.40
C PHE A 90 5.87 -7.73 -0.82
N TRP A 91 5.42 -7.62 -2.05
CA TRP A 91 5.46 -6.36 -2.78
C TRP A 91 4.34 -5.40 -2.41
N GLU A 92 3.19 -5.91 -1.97
CA GLU A 92 1.97 -5.11 -1.73
C GLU A 92 1.49 -5.07 -0.27
N CYS A 93 1.96 -6.00 0.57
CA CYS A 93 1.35 -6.24 1.88
C CYS A 93 2.34 -6.12 3.03
N GLU A 94 3.15 -5.06 3.06
CA GLU A 94 4.12 -4.84 4.14
C GLU A 94 3.48 -4.67 5.53
N TRP A 95 2.28 -4.10 5.53
CA TRP A 95 1.43 -3.87 6.68
C TRP A 95 0.02 -4.37 6.39
N GLN A 96 -0.67 -4.77 7.43
CA GLN A 96 -2.03 -5.29 7.34
C GLN A 96 -2.93 -4.74 8.43
N SER A 97 -4.22 -4.73 8.14
CA SER A 97 -5.27 -4.41 9.09
C SER A 97 -6.59 -5.03 8.65
N GLU A 98 -7.47 -5.40 9.57
CA GLU A 98 -8.79 -5.96 9.21
C GLU A 98 -9.67 -4.91 8.51
N ARG A 99 -9.41 -3.63 8.78
CA ARG A 99 -10.18 -2.49 8.29
C ARG A 99 -9.37 -1.22 8.51
N VAL A 100 -9.41 -0.32 7.54
CA VAL A 100 -8.77 1.00 7.66
C VAL A 100 -9.81 2.08 7.43
N GLU A 101 -10.09 2.86 8.46
CA GLU A 101 -10.92 4.06 8.38
C GLU A 101 -10.05 5.30 8.21
N PHE A 102 -10.51 6.24 7.38
CA PHE A 102 -9.76 7.46 7.08
C PHE A 102 -10.70 8.64 6.83
N GLU A 103 -10.12 9.83 6.74
CA GLU A 103 -10.76 11.06 6.29
C GLU A 103 -10.01 11.60 5.07
N TYR A 104 -10.60 12.51 4.30
CA TYR A 104 -9.93 13.06 3.10
C TYR A 104 -8.61 13.76 3.44
N ASN A 105 -8.49 14.36 4.62
CA ASN A 105 -7.25 14.97 5.09
C ASN A 105 -6.16 13.97 5.50
N ASP A 106 -6.48 12.67 5.56
CA ASP A 106 -5.48 11.62 5.73
C ASP A 106 -4.85 11.20 4.40
N ILE A 107 -5.46 11.57 3.26
CA ILE A 107 -4.93 11.33 1.93
C ILE A 107 -4.00 12.50 1.57
N ASN A 108 -2.70 12.22 1.40
CA ASN A 108 -1.76 13.22 0.91
C ASN A 108 -2.00 13.48 -0.58
N LYS A 109 -2.17 12.40 -1.34
CA LYS A 109 -2.53 12.43 -2.76
C LYS A 109 -3.00 11.05 -3.22
N MET A 110 -3.60 11.01 -4.40
CA MET A 110 -3.85 9.78 -5.14
C MET A 110 -2.97 9.70 -6.38
N ILE A 111 -2.53 8.49 -6.71
CA ILE A 111 -1.72 8.20 -7.89
C ILE A 111 -2.58 7.37 -8.83
N LEU A 112 -2.79 7.87 -10.04
CA LEU A 112 -3.52 7.16 -11.09
C LEU A 112 -2.49 6.58 -12.05
N PHE A 113 -2.40 5.27 -12.10
CA PHE A 113 -1.47 4.60 -13.00
C PHE A 113 -2.13 4.35 -14.34
N SER A 114 -1.50 4.83 -15.41
CA SER A 114 -1.95 4.53 -16.76
C SER A 114 -0.89 4.83 -17.80
N ASN A 115 -0.86 3.97 -18.80
CA ASN A 115 -0.07 4.17 -20.01
C ASN A 115 -0.82 5.08 -21.03
N GLU A 116 -2.10 5.38 -20.76
CA GLU A 116 -2.98 6.19 -21.60
C GLU A 116 -3.55 7.38 -20.81
N LEU A 117 -2.76 8.45 -20.70
CA LEU A 117 -3.07 9.69 -19.94
C LEU A 117 -4.42 10.37 -20.28
N HIS A 118 -5.09 9.94 -21.36
CA HIS A 118 -6.32 10.55 -21.87
C HIS A 118 -7.54 9.62 -21.82
N SER A 119 -7.47 8.48 -21.13
CA SER A 119 -8.62 7.60 -20.99
C SER A 119 -9.78 8.31 -20.25
N GLU A 120 -11.01 8.00 -20.63
CA GLU A 120 -12.21 8.57 -20.00
C GLU A 120 -12.32 8.19 -18.51
N GLU A 121 -11.80 7.02 -18.13
CA GLU A 121 -11.75 6.55 -16.74
C GLU A 121 -10.87 7.47 -15.87
N ILE A 122 -9.68 7.85 -16.36
CA ILE A 122 -8.80 8.78 -15.66
C ILE A 122 -9.46 10.14 -15.51
N LYS A 123 -10.10 10.66 -16.57
CA LYS A 123 -10.78 11.96 -16.51
C LYS A 123 -11.89 11.95 -15.47
N SER A 124 -12.73 10.92 -15.48
CA SER A 124 -13.82 10.76 -14.52
C SER A 124 -13.33 10.77 -13.07
N ILE A 125 -12.27 10.01 -12.78
CA ILE A 125 -11.69 9.95 -11.44
C ILE A 125 -11.01 11.27 -11.08
N ALA A 126 -10.25 11.87 -12.00
CA ALA A 126 -9.61 13.16 -11.80
C ALA A 126 -10.63 14.28 -11.47
N ASP A 127 -11.74 14.35 -12.20
CA ASP A 127 -12.80 15.33 -11.95
C ASP A 127 -13.40 15.16 -10.55
N MET A 128 -13.67 13.91 -10.14
CA MET A 128 -14.10 13.61 -8.78
C MET A 128 -13.08 14.04 -7.72
N LEU A 129 -11.78 13.75 -7.92
CA LEU A 129 -10.74 14.15 -6.98
C LEU A 129 -10.61 15.67 -6.86
N ASN A 130 -10.74 16.39 -7.97
CA ASN A 130 -10.82 17.85 -7.97
C ASN A 130 -12.03 18.37 -7.17
N HIS A 131 -13.20 17.74 -7.32
CA HIS A 131 -14.39 18.11 -6.54
C HIS A 131 -14.25 17.85 -5.04
N LEU A 132 -13.47 16.83 -4.65
CA LEU A 132 -13.20 16.48 -3.25
C LEU A 132 -11.99 17.22 -2.65
N ASP A 133 -11.33 18.10 -3.43
CA ASP A 133 -10.08 18.78 -3.05
C ASP A 133 -8.97 17.79 -2.65
N ILE A 134 -8.88 16.67 -3.36
CA ILE A 134 -7.84 15.65 -3.18
C ILE A 134 -6.79 15.81 -4.26
N ALA A 135 -5.53 16.03 -3.86
CA ALA A 135 -4.42 16.10 -4.79
C ALA A 135 -4.23 14.77 -5.53
N TYR A 136 -3.88 14.82 -6.82
CA TYR A 136 -3.57 13.62 -7.57
C TYR A 136 -2.42 13.82 -8.56
N LYS A 137 -1.78 12.71 -8.93
CA LYS A 137 -0.80 12.61 -10.02
C LYS A 137 -1.19 11.46 -10.93
N ILE A 138 -1.06 11.65 -12.24
CA ILE A 138 -1.10 10.55 -13.21
C ILE A 138 0.35 10.17 -13.51
N MET A 139 0.67 8.87 -13.55
CA MET A 139 2.01 8.39 -13.84
C MET A 139 2.02 7.01 -14.49
N ASP A 140 3.10 6.69 -15.19
CA ASP A 140 3.39 5.35 -15.71
C ASP A 140 4.05 4.48 -14.63
N PHE A 141 3.84 3.16 -14.65
CA PHE A 141 4.49 2.25 -13.71
C PHE A 141 6.02 2.25 -13.85
N SER A 142 6.54 2.48 -15.06
CA SER A 142 7.97 2.61 -15.33
C SER A 142 8.64 3.81 -14.66
N GLU A 143 7.86 4.76 -14.12
CA GLU A 143 8.39 5.85 -13.29
C GLU A 143 8.66 5.42 -11.83
N LEU A 144 8.19 4.24 -11.41
CA LEU A 144 8.41 3.73 -10.07
C LEU A 144 9.82 3.13 -9.93
N PRO A 145 10.41 3.17 -8.72
CA PRO A 145 11.70 2.56 -8.50
C PRO A 145 11.64 1.04 -8.70
N GLU A 146 12.73 0.49 -9.23
CA GLU A 146 13.04 -0.94 -9.17
C GLU A 146 13.76 -1.24 -7.84
N PRO A 147 13.08 -1.82 -6.84
CA PRO A 147 13.76 -2.25 -5.62
C PRO A 147 14.49 -3.57 -5.84
N ASP A 148 15.68 -3.68 -5.26
CA ASP A 148 16.43 -4.93 -5.21
C ASP A 148 16.01 -5.80 -4.01
N PHE A 149 16.50 -7.03 -4.00
CA PHE A 149 16.22 -8.00 -2.94
C PHE A 149 16.69 -7.54 -1.56
N GLU A 150 17.89 -6.96 -1.47
CA GLU A 150 18.49 -6.56 -0.21
C GLU A 150 17.69 -5.41 0.44
N PHE A 151 17.13 -4.53 -0.38
CA PHE A 151 16.25 -3.46 0.04
C PHE A 151 15.05 -3.98 0.85
N PHE A 152 14.34 -5.01 0.36
CA PHE A 152 13.16 -5.54 1.06
C PHE A 152 13.48 -6.21 2.39
N ILE A 153 14.56 -7.01 2.45
CA ILE A 153 14.97 -7.66 3.70
C ILE A 153 15.25 -6.62 4.78
N ARG A 154 16.02 -5.57 4.43
CA ARG A 154 16.34 -4.48 5.36
C ARG A 154 15.07 -3.79 5.87
N ARG A 155 14.06 -3.61 5.01
CA ARG A 155 12.77 -3.04 5.42
C ARG A 155 11.97 -3.95 6.34
N TYR A 156 11.88 -5.25 6.03
CA TYR A 156 11.16 -6.22 6.85
C TYR A 156 11.72 -6.27 8.28
N LEU A 157 13.04 -6.42 8.43
CA LEU A 157 13.70 -6.46 9.74
C LEU A 157 13.45 -5.18 10.54
N LYS A 158 13.47 -4.03 9.87
CA LYS A 158 13.19 -2.72 10.49
C LYS A 158 11.74 -2.62 10.99
N ARG A 159 10.76 -3.13 10.23
CA ARG A 159 9.34 -3.16 10.66
C ARG A 159 9.14 -4.00 11.91
N LYS A 160 9.69 -5.21 11.94
CA LYS A 160 9.60 -6.12 13.10
C LYS A 160 10.16 -5.46 14.36
N LEU A 161 11.36 -4.86 14.27
CA LEU A 161 11.97 -4.13 15.39
C LEU A 161 11.12 -2.95 15.88
N MET A 162 10.47 -2.22 14.97
CA MET A 162 9.59 -1.10 15.35
C MET A 162 8.36 -1.58 16.11
N PHE A 163 7.69 -2.61 15.61
CA PHE A 163 6.47 -3.14 16.22
C PHE A 163 6.74 -3.74 17.61
N THR A 164 7.85 -4.47 17.77
CA THR A 164 8.25 -5.01 19.09
C THR A 164 8.45 -3.89 20.12
N ARG A 165 9.18 -2.82 19.78
CA ARG A 165 9.43 -1.70 20.70
C ARG A 165 8.17 -0.96 21.15
N GLN A 166 7.18 -0.86 20.27
CA GLN A 166 5.89 -0.23 20.62
C GLN A 166 5.07 -1.08 21.60
N ASN A 167 5.13 -2.41 21.48
CA ASN A 167 4.44 -3.30 22.40
C ASN A 167 5.13 -3.41 23.77
N GLU A 168 6.46 -3.25 23.84
CA GLU A 168 7.21 -3.21 25.10
C GLU A 168 6.98 -1.92 25.92
N GLY A 169 6.63 -0.81 25.27
CA GLY A 169 6.37 0.48 25.93
C GLY A 169 4.98 0.65 26.54
N ASN A 170 4.09 -0.32 26.34
CA ASN A 170 2.70 -0.33 26.82
C ASN A 170 2.45 -1.37 27.94
N GLY A 171 3.52 -1.96 28.50
CA GLY A 171 3.48 -2.99 29.56
C GLY A 171 3.84 -2.48 30.94
#